data_AF-A0A1G3A9A4-F1
#
_entry.id   AF-A0A1G3A9A4-F1
#
_cell.length_a   1.000
_cell.length_b   1.000
_cell.length_c   1.000
_cell.angle_alpha   90.00
_cell.angle_beta   90.00
_cell.angle_gamma   90.00
#
_symmetry.space_group_name_H-M   'P 1'
#
loop_
_entity.id
_entity.type
_entity.pdbx_description
1 polymer ?
#
loop_
_entity_poly.entity_id
_entity_poly.type
_entity_poly.pdbx_seq_one_letter_code
_entity_poly.pdbx_strand_id
1 'polypeptide(L)'
;MRKCILCVLLAFLIFAQGCKSHMGDFTLITTKNINLTSFSSHGEESGERVSGEDAQFFFFSIPVGFCSIKEAVDDALDKKNSYMLIDATIYYERFWIPLCWWGHEKFEVTGVPIERGY
;
A
#
# COMPACT_ATOMS: atom_id res chain seq x y z
N MET A 1 -29.32 -31.83 10.30
CA MET A 1 -29.15 -30.97 9.12
C MET A 1 -28.73 -29.54 9.46
N ARG A 2 -29.41 -28.78 10.36
CA ARG A 2 -29.00 -27.41 10.75
C ARG A 2 -27.55 -27.28 11.25
N LYS A 3 -27.06 -28.26 12.03
CA LYS A 3 -25.70 -28.25 12.58
C LYS A 3 -24.60 -28.42 11.51
N CYS A 4 -24.86 -29.18 10.44
CA CYS A 4 -23.91 -29.37 9.35
C CYS A 4 -23.75 -28.10 8.50
N ILE A 5 -24.86 -27.39 8.25
CA ILE A 5 -24.84 -26.10 7.53
C ILE A 5 -24.04 -25.06 8.32
N LEU A 6 -24.20 -25.04 9.65
CA LEU A 6 -23.46 -24.13 10.52
C LEU A 6 -21.94 -24.39 10.46
N CYS A 7 -21.51 -25.65 10.49
CA CYS A 7 -20.08 -26.00 10.42
C CYS A 7 -19.45 -25.63 9.08
N VAL A 8 -20.18 -25.78 7.96
CA VAL A 8 -19.70 -25.37 6.64
C VAL A 8 -19.54 -23.84 6.60
N LEU A 9 -20.54 -23.10 7.07
CA LEU A 9 -20.50 -21.62 7.10
C LEU A 9 -19.35 -21.10 7.99
N LEU A 10 -19.09 -21.77 9.11
CA LEU A 10 -17.97 -21.43 10.01
C LEU A 10 -16.61 -21.74 9.37
N ALA A 11 -16.48 -22.87 8.67
CA ALA A 11 -15.25 -23.21 7.95
C ALA A 11 -14.94 -22.19 6.84
N PHE A 12 -15.97 -21.67 6.16
CA PHE A 12 -15.82 -20.63 5.13
C PHE A 12 -15.40 -19.27 5.68
N LEU A 13 -15.86 -18.89 6.89
CA LEU A 13 -15.41 -17.67 7.57
C LEU A 13 -13.91 -17.71 7.88
N ILE A 14 -13.35 -18.89 8.14
CA ILE A 14 -11.90 -19.05 8.37
C ILE A 14 -11.09 -18.80 7.09
N PHE A 15 -11.67 -18.99 5.90
CA PHE A 15 -11.00 -18.68 4.63
C PHE A 15 -11.12 -17.22 4.21
N ALA A 16 -12.00 -16.43 4.83
CA ALA A 16 -12.10 -14.99 4.64
C ALA A 16 -11.08 -14.27 5.55
N GLN A 17 -9.79 -14.49 5.33
CA GLN A 17 -8.72 -13.77 6.03
C GLN A 17 -8.22 -12.61 5.17
N GLY A 18 -8.19 -11.41 5.74
CA GLY A 18 -7.37 -10.31 5.22
C GLY A 18 -5.95 -10.49 5.74
N CYS A 19 -5.00 -10.76 4.84
CA CYS A 19 -3.60 -10.88 5.23
C CYS A 19 -2.88 -9.57 4.87
N LYS A 20 -2.43 -8.84 5.90
CA LYS A 20 -1.49 -7.72 5.75
C LYS A 20 -0.07 -8.27 5.87
N SER A 21 0.67 -8.26 4.77
CA SER A 21 2.07 -8.66 4.72
C SER A 21 2.95 -7.41 4.72
N HIS A 22 3.88 -7.32 5.66
CA HIS A 22 4.95 -6.33 5.62
C HIS A 22 5.95 -6.77 4.55
N MET A 23 6.16 -5.93 3.54
CA MET A 23 7.01 -6.26 2.39
C MET A 23 8.46 -5.79 2.56
N GLY A 24 8.67 -4.78 3.40
CA GLY A 24 10.01 -4.30 3.73
C GLY A 24 10.01 -2.85 4.19
N ASP A 25 11.10 -2.50 4.86
CA ASP A 25 11.44 -1.15 5.26
C ASP A 25 12.56 -0.63 4.36
N PHE A 26 12.38 0.56 3.81
CA PHE A 26 13.30 1.21 2.89
C PHE A 26 13.77 2.53 3.50
N THR A 27 15.08 2.74 3.57
CA THR A 27 15.64 3.99 4.08
C THR A 27 15.31 5.19 3.18
N LEU A 28 15.23 4.97 1.87
CA LEU A 28 14.90 6.01 0.89
C LEU A 28 14.18 5.36 -0.30
N ILE A 29 13.00 5.89 -0.65
CA ILE A 29 12.27 5.49 -1.86
C ILE A 29 11.82 6.73 -2.64
N THR A 30 11.99 6.68 -3.95
CA THR A 30 11.51 7.71 -4.87
C THR A 30 11.29 7.11 -6.25
N THR A 31 10.22 7.55 -6.89
CA THR A 31 9.89 7.27 -8.29
C THR A 31 10.32 8.43 -9.20
N LYS A 32 10.66 9.59 -8.63
CA LYS A 32 11.11 10.79 -9.34
C LYS A 32 12.63 10.77 -9.44
N ASN A 33 13.18 11.13 -10.60
CA ASN A 33 14.62 11.17 -10.80
C ASN A 33 15.19 12.41 -10.08
N ILE A 34 15.87 12.18 -8.96
CA ILE A 34 16.45 13.23 -8.12
C ILE A 34 17.96 13.05 -7.98
N ASN A 35 18.68 14.17 -8.02
CA ASN A 35 20.12 14.17 -7.82
C ASN A 35 20.45 14.24 -6.33
N LEU A 36 20.71 13.08 -5.73
CA LEU A 36 21.04 12.90 -4.31
C LEU A 36 22.29 13.70 -3.88
N THR A 37 23.18 14.06 -4.81
CA THR A 37 24.40 14.83 -4.50
C THR A 37 24.12 16.29 -4.13
N SER A 38 22.97 16.83 -4.56
CA SER A 38 22.56 18.22 -4.27
C SER A 38 21.73 18.38 -2.99
N PHE A 39 21.30 17.28 -2.38
CA PHE A 39 20.30 17.28 -1.30
C PHE A 39 20.87 17.42 0.12
N SER A 40 22.19 17.40 0.28
CA SER A 40 22.86 17.44 1.60
C SER A 40 22.69 18.76 2.38
N SER A 41 21.93 19.74 1.87
CA SER A 41 21.81 21.04 2.54
C SER A 41 20.41 21.66 2.65
N HIS A 42 19.38 21.23 1.90
CA HIS A 42 18.12 22.01 1.78
C HIS A 42 16.82 21.20 1.87
N GLY A 43 16.86 19.92 2.25
CA GLY A 43 15.64 19.14 2.46
C GLY A 43 15.11 19.35 3.87
N GLU A 44 14.04 20.13 4.05
CA GLU A 44 13.28 20.10 5.30
C GLU A 44 12.53 18.77 5.37
N GLU A 45 12.82 17.97 6.40
CA GLU A 45 11.98 16.84 6.76
C GLU A 45 10.65 17.41 7.23
N SER A 46 9.59 17.21 6.44
CA SER A 46 8.25 17.46 6.92
C SER A 46 8.00 16.37 7.96
N GLY A 47 8.11 16.70 9.24
CA GLY A 47 8.02 15.74 10.35
C GLY A 47 6.70 14.94 10.43
N GLU A 48 5.79 15.14 9.48
CA GLU A 48 4.54 14.43 9.32
C GLU A 48 4.70 13.26 8.34
N ARG A 49 4.54 12.02 8.82
CA ARG A 49 4.53 10.82 7.96
C ARG A 49 3.33 10.87 7.01
N VAL A 50 3.56 10.59 5.74
CA VAL A 50 2.52 10.48 4.71
C VAL A 50 2.33 9.03 4.33
N SER A 51 1.06 8.63 4.18
CA SER A 51 0.69 7.34 3.63
C SER A 51 0.07 7.51 2.24
N GLY A 52 0.64 6.82 1.25
CA GLY A 52 0.08 6.64 -0.08
C GLY A 52 -0.52 5.25 -0.22
N GLU A 53 -1.64 5.15 -0.91
CA GLU A 53 -2.37 3.89 -1.03
C GLU A 53 -2.81 3.68 -2.47
N ASP A 54 -2.51 2.52 -3.05
CA ASP A 54 -3.09 2.06 -4.31
C ASP A 54 -3.91 0.80 -4.04
N ALA A 55 -5.23 0.90 -4.16
CA ALA A 55 -6.17 -0.19 -3.92
C ALA A 55 -6.94 -0.53 -5.19
N GLN A 56 -6.95 -1.79 -5.57
CA GLN A 56 -7.73 -2.28 -6.71
C GLN A 56 -8.63 -3.44 -6.33
N PHE A 57 -9.77 -3.49 -7.03
CA PHE A 57 -10.81 -4.48 -6.80
C PHE A 57 -10.64 -5.68 -7.74
N PHE A 58 -10.82 -6.86 -7.17
CA PHE A 58 -10.94 -8.11 -7.91
C PHE A 58 -12.42 -8.47 -8.02
N PHE A 59 -12.89 -8.62 -9.26
CA PHE A 59 -14.20 -9.18 -9.53
C PHE A 59 -14.01 -10.51 -10.26
N PHE A 60 -14.58 -11.59 -9.71
CA PHE A 60 -14.59 -12.90 -10.38
C PHE A 60 -13.19 -13.41 -10.79
N SER A 61 -12.16 -13.25 -9.94
CA SER A 61 -10.76 -13.67 -10.19
C SER A 61 -10.05 -13.01 -11.39
N ILE A 62 -10.71 -12.09 -12.11
CA ILE A 62 -10.08 -11.30 -13.15
C ILE A 62 -9.60 -10.02 -12.48
N PRO A 63 -8.27 -9.76 -12.41
CA PRO A 63 -7.77 -8.48 -11.95
C PRO A 63 -8.33 -7.39 -12.88
N VAL A 64 -9.14 -6.46 -12.34
CA VAL A 64 -9.66 -5.32 -13.10
C VAL A 64 -8.53 -4.31 -13.40
N GLY A 65 -7.38 -4.48 -12.76
CA GLY A 65 -6.13 -3.81 -13.08
C GLY A 65 -4.93 -4.46 -12.36
N PHE A 66 -3.75 -3.89 -12.58
CA PHE A 66 -2.54 -4.24 -11.84
C PHE A 66 -2.29 -3.18 -10.78
N CYS A 67 -2.31 -3.56 -9.50
CA CYS A 67 -1.79 -2.72 -8.43
C CYS A 67 -0.28 -2.57 -8.57
N SER A 68 0.23 -1.35 -8.38
CA SER A 68 1.66 -1.06 -8.50
C SER A 68 2.17 -0.30 -7.29
N ILE A 69 3.26 -0.79 -6.72
CA ILE A 69 4.01 -0.07 -5.67
C ILE A 69 4.38 1.34 -6.16
N LYS A 70 4.66 1.49 -7.46
CA LYS A 70 4.98 2.78 -8.06
C LYS A 70 3.84 3.79 -7.86
N GLU A 71 2.60 3.36 -8.10
CA GLU A 71 1.43 4.25 -8.00
C GLU A 71 1.16 4.65 -6.55
N ALA A 72 1.34 3.72 -5.61
CA ALA A 72 1.24 4.00 -4.17
C ALA A 72 2.32 4.99 -3.69
N VAL A 73 3.53 4.90 -4.24
CA VAL A 73 4.60 5.88 -3.97
C VAL A 73 4.31 7.23 -4.63
N ASP A 74 3.85 7.24 -5.89
CA ASP A 74 3.50 8.48 -6.60
C ASP A 74 2.36 9.23 -5.87
N ASP A 75 1.32 8.54 -5.39
CA ASP A 75 0.24 9.11 -4.57
C ASP A 75 0.77 9.70 -3.24
N ALA A 76 1.68 8.99 -2.56
CA ALA A 76 2.33 9.52 -1.35
C ALA A 76 3.14 10.79 -1.63
N LEU A 77 3.86 10.84 -2.75
CA LEU A 77 4.67 12.00 -3.13
C LEU A 77 3.80 13.20 -3.53
N ASP A 78 2.70 12.96 -4.25
CA ASP A 78 1.85 14.03 -4.77
C ASP A 78 1.00 14.69 -3.66
N LYS A 79 0.61 13.95 -2.61
CA LYS A 79 -0.09 14.49 -1.43
C LYS A 79 0.64 15.64 -0.73
N LYS A 80 1.98 15.62 -0.73
CA LYS A 80 2.83 16.66 -0.11
C LYS A 80 3.74 17.37 -1.10
N ASN A 81 3.57 17.14 -2.40
CA ASN A 81 4.44 17.67 -3.45
C ASN A 81 5.94 17.44 -3.15
N SER A 82 6.24 16.25 -2.62
CA SER A 82 7.57 15.85 -2.17
C SER A 82 8.33 15.11 -3.28
N TYR A 83 9.64 15.05 -3.09
CA TYR A 83 10.55 14.41 -4.04
C TYR A 83 10.88 12.96 -3.69
N MET A 84 10.87 12.65 -2.40
CA MET A 84 11.26 11.36 -1.87
C MET A 84 10.64 11.14 -0.49
N LEU A 85 10.55 9.87 -0.12
CA LEU A 85 10.15 9.42 1.20
C LEU A 85 11.38 8.81 1.88
N ILE A 86 11.70 9.29 3.09
CA ILE A 86 12.65 8.67 4.02
C ILE A 86 11.87 7.70 4.91
N ASP A 87 12.52 6.61 5.34
CA ASP A 87 11.95 5.67 6.31
C ASP A 87 10.58 5.16 5.88
N ALA A 88 10.55 4.65 4.65
CA ALA A 88 9.35 4.18 3.99
C ALA A 88 9.10 2.70 4.29
N THR A 89 7.94 2.40 4.85
CA THR A 89 7.46 1.05 5.06
C THR A 89 6.40 0.71 4.04
N ILE A 90 6.54 -0.45 3.39
CA ILE A 90 5.58 -0.94 2.39
C ILE A 90 4.77 -2.09 3.00
N TYR A 91 3.45 -1.94 2.96
CA TYR A 91 2.50 -2.97 3.31
C TYR A 91 1.73 -3.43 2.08
N TYR A 92 1.49 -4.74 2.03
CA TYR A 92 0.60 -5.35 1.06
C TYR A 92 -0.57 -5.99 1.79
N GLU A 93 -1.77 -5.54 1.47
CA GLU A 93 -3.01 -6.09 1.97
C GLU A 93 -3.72 -6.81 0.84
N ARG A 94 -3.99 -8.10 1.03
CA ARG A 94 -4.88 -8.85 0.16
C ARG A 94 -6.07 -9.32 0.96
N PHE A 95 -7.25 -9.00 0.46
CA PHE A 95 -8.50 -9.45 1.05
C PHE A 95 -9.32 -10.18 0.00
N TRP A 96 -9.73 -11.39 0.33
CA TRP A 96 -10.52 -12.24 -0.56
C TRP A 96 -11.70 -12.83 0.20
N ILE A 97 -12.92 -12.49 -0.24
CA ILE A 97 -14.14 -13.12 0.27
C ILE A 97 -14.59 -14.16 -0.76
N PRO A 98 -14.43 -15.47 -0.48
CA PRO A 98 -14.84 -16.52 -1.42
C PRO A 98 -16.35 -16.56 -1.66
N LEU A 99 -17.18 -16.03 -0.75
CA LEU A 99 -18.64 -16.05 -0.87
C LEU A 99 -19.22 -14.97 -1.80
N CYS A 100 -18.57 -13.80 -1.87
CA CYS A 100 -19.08 -12.64 -2.61
C CYS A 100 -18.38 -12.43 -3.97
N TRP A 101 -17.45 -13.32 -4.36
CA TRP A 101 -16.64 -13.19 -5.58
C TRP A 101 -15.99 -11.80 -5.74
N TRP A 102 -15.72 -11.17 -4.59
CA TRP A 102 -15.19 -9.83 -4.46
C TRP A 102 -13.96 -9.92 -3.55
N GLY A 103 -12.82 -9.44 -4.05
CA GLY A 103 -11.63 -9.17 -3.26
C GLY A 103 -11.09 -7.77 -3.52
N HIS A 104 -10.17 -7.30 -2.69
CA HIS A 104 -9.34 -6.15 -3.00
C HIS A 104 -7.88 -6.49 -2.69
N GLU A 105 -6.98 -5.94 -3.49
CA GLU A 105 -5.56 -5.82 -3.12
C GLU A 105 -5.24 -4.36 -2.94
N LYS A 106 -4.38 -4.08 -1.97
CA LYS A 106 -3.97 -2.74 -1.62
C LYS A 106 -2.48 -2.75 -1.30
N PHE A 107 -1.75 -1.81 -1.89
CA PHE A 107 -0.42 -1.46 -1.45
C PHE A 107 -0.52 -0.15 -0.66
N GLU A 108 0.04 -0.14 0.54
CA GLU A 108 0.15 1.03 1.38
C GLU A 108 1.63 1.32 1.59
N VAL A 109 2.04 2.56 1.31
CA VAL A 109 3.41 3.02 1.51
C VAL A 109 3.38 4.18 2.48
N THR A 110 4.03 4.04 3.63
CA THR A 110 4.09 5.08 4.65
C THR A 110 5.53 5.53 4.85
N GLY A 111 5.82 6.82 4.72
CA GLY A 111 7.17 7.36 4.96
C GLY A 111 7.16 8.85 5.31
N VAL A 112 8.32 9.38 5.68
CA VAL A 112 8.52 10.81 5.96
C VAL A 112 8.86 11.52 4.64
N PRO A 113 8.03 12.44 4.14
CA PRO A 113 8.32 13.15 2.90
C PRO A 113 9.39 14.23 3.12
N ILE A 114 10.33 14.33 2.18
CA ILE A 114 11.21 15.49 2.07
C ILE A 114 10.57 16.49 1.12
N GLU A 115 10.25 17.66 1.66
CA GLU A 115 9.65 18.74 0.88
C GLU A 115 10.68 19.39 -0.07
N ARG A 116 10.16 19.93 -1.16
CA ARG A 116 10.93 20.69 -2.14
C ARG A 116 11.30 22.02 -1.49
N GLY A 117 12.52 22.13 -0.94
CA GLY A 117 13.08 23.39 -0.50
C GLY A 117 12.97 24.44 -1.62
N TYR A 118 12.36 25.58 -1.30
CA TYR A 118 12.19 26.71 -2.21
C TYR A 118 13.50 27.46 -2.43
#